data_AF-A0A0S7Z7Y2-F1
#
_entry.id   AF-A0A0S7Z7Y2-F1
#
_cell.length_a   1.000
_cell.length_b   1.000
_cell.length_c   1.000
_cell.angle_alpha   90.00
_cell.angle_beta   90.00
_cell.angle_gamma   90.00
#
_symmetry.space_group_name_H-M   'P 1'
#
loop_
_entity.id
_entity.type
_entity.pdbx_description
1 polymer ?
#
loop_
_entity_poly.entity_id
_entity_poly.type
_entity_poly.pdbx_seq_one_letter_code
_entity_poly.pdbx_strand_id
1 'polypeptide(L)'
;MEEPRSRLEAHVQAPASNPVGLRGALVTAIAWTLGRPSLYRLPTSIPSLGLGETHYHEPTPPAPIARFSAALARRTARAAIEVVPERRRVARALLEAIDSGGGEDGSSVEPCAPIGGAQGAAFLRLPVRAHSPEVARRLLERGRDLGVAAGYPVALHRLPQARDVMEANDAALAGAEELASRLLTLPTHHWIHAGEIEALRKLLAARS
;
A
#
# COMPACT_ATOMS: atom_id res chain seq x y z
N MET A 1 -1.03 34.23 -25.06
CA MET A 1 -1.14 32.76 -24.93
C MET A 1 0.25 32.27 -24.57
N GLU A 2 0.64 32.48 -23.31
CA GLU A 2 1.99 32.17 -22.80
C GLU A 2 2.04 30.72 -22.32
N GLU A 3 3.15 30.06 -22.60
CA GLU A 3 3.41 28.63 -22.47
C GLU A 3 3.34 28.14 -21.00
N PRO A 4 2.57 27.07 -20.69
CA PRO A 4 2.56 26.44 -19.36
C PRO A 4 3.89 25.74 -19.00
N ARG A 5 4.84 25.64 -19.92
CA ARG A 5 6.17 25.01 -19.70
C ARG A 5 7.10 25.85 -18.84
N SER A 6 7.02 27.18 -18.88
CA SER A 6 8.00 28.04 -18.18
C SER A 6 7.88 28.01 -16.65
N ARG A 7 6.71 27.63 -16.09
CA ARG A 7 6.49 27.52 -14.64
C ARG A 7 7.11 26.27 -14.01
N LEU A 8 7.24 25.18 -14.78
CA LEU A 8 7.83 23.92 -14.32
C LEU A 8 9.36 23.97 -14.27
N GLU A 9 9.99 24.67 -15.22
CA GLU A 9 11.46 24.74 -15.32
C GLU A 9 12.10 25.62 -14.23
N ALA A 10 11.36 26.58 -13.67
CA ALA A 10 11.85 27.47 -12.62
C ALA A 10 12.10 26.78 -11.26
N HIS A 11 11.65 25.54 -11.06
CA HIS A 11 11.66 24.85 -9.76
C HIS A 11 12.80 23.83 -9.54
N VAL A 12 13.74 23.70 -10.47
CA VAL A 12 14.86 22.75 -10.35
C VAL A 12 16.19 23.48 -10.21
N GLN A 13 16.35 24.23 -9.12
CA GLN A 13 17.70 24.55 -8.64
C GLN A 13 18.23 23.37 -7.84
N ALA A 14 19.35 22.81 -8.27
CA ALA A 14 20.01 21.70 -7.59
C ALA A 14 20.42 22.13 -6.17
N PRO A 15 19.89 21.52 -5.10
CA PRO A 15 20.21 21.91 -3.74
C PRO A 15 21.67 21.59 -3.38
N ALA A 16 22.25 22.43 -2.53
CA ALA A 16 23.62 22.33 -2.01
C ALA A 16 23.85 21.04 -1.18
N SER A 17 25.15 20.76 -0.96
CA SER A 17 25.76 19.55 -0.39
C SER A 17 24.89 18.63 0.48
N ASN A 18 24.95 17.35 0.14
CA ASN A 18 24.18 16.26 0.70
C ASN A 18 24.73 15.77 2.07
N PRO A 19 23.98 15.85 3.18
CA PRO A 19 24.43 15.38 4.48
C PRO A 19 24.69 13.86 4.48
N VAL A 20 25.67 13.41 5.26
CA VAL A 20 26.13 12.00 5.38
C VAL A 20 24.98 11.03 5.66
N GLY A 21 23.88 11.50 6.26
CA GLY A 21 22.65 10.73 6.42
C GLY A 21 22.63 9.83 7.65
N LEU A 22 23.37 10.17 8.72
CA LEU A 22 23.44 9.39 9.97
C LEU A 22 22.04 9.09 10.55
N ARG A 23 21.14 10.08 10.55
CA ARG A 23 19.73 9.87 10.94
C ARG A 23 19.08 8.77 10.10
N GLY A 24 19.30 8.80 8.78
CA GLY A 24 18.80 7.77 7.87
C GLY A 24 19.36 6.40 8.20
N ALA A 25 20.66 6.29 8.48
CA ALA A 25 21.30 5.04 8.89
C ALA A 25 20.71 4.46 10.18
N LEU A 26 20.54 5.31 11.20
CA LEU A 26 19.93 4.90 12.47
C LEU A 26 18.48 4.45 12.29
N VAL A 27 17.66 5.25 11.59
CA VAL A 27 16.25 4.93 11.33
C VAL A 27 16.14 3.64 10.53
N THR A 28 16.97 3.44 9.49
CA THR A 28 16.99 2.19 8.71
C THR A 28 17.37 0.99 9.58
N ALA A 29 18.39 1.10 10.43
CA ALA A 29 18.82 0.01 11.29
C ALA A 29 17.69 -0.39 12.26
N ILE A 30 17.06 0.59 12.90
CA ILE A 30 15.91 0.38 13.81
C ILE A 30 14.76 -0.27 13.05
N ALA A 31 14.37 0.27 11.89
CA ALA A 31 13.27 -0.25 11.08
C ALA A 31 13.55 -1.68 10.59
N TRP A 32 14.78 -1.99 10.20
CA TRP A 32 15.16 -3.33 9.76
C TRP A 32 15.13 -4.35 10.90
N THR A 33 15.59 -3.97 12.10
CA THR A 33 15.58 -4.84 13.28
C THR A 33 14.16 -5.07 13.79
N LEU A 34 13.41 -3.99 14.04
CA LEU A 34 12.05 -4.07 14.59
C LEU A 34 11.00 -4.51 13.56
N GLY A 35 11.31 -4.43 12.26
CA GLY A 35 10.43 -4.88 11.18
C GLY A 35 10.37 -6.39 11.00
N ARG A 36 11.18 -7.18 11.72
CA ARG A 36 11.13 -8.65 11.65
C ARG A 36 9.83 -9.18 12.27
N PRO A 37 9.17 -10.20 11.70
CA PRO A 37 7.89 -10.71 12.22
C PRO A 37 7.90 -11.06 13.72
N SER A 38 8.99 -11.64 14.22
CA SER A 38 9.13 -11.98 15.64
C SER A 38 9.26 -10.78 16.58
N LEU A 39 9.73 -9.63 16.06
CA LEU A 39 9.95 -8.41 16.84
C LEU A 39 8.90 -7.33 16.58
N TYR A 40 8.16 -7.42 15.47
CA TYR A 40 7.20 -6.40 15.05
C TYR A 40 6.04 -6.20 16.04
N ARG A 41 5.79 -7.19 16.91
CA ARG A 41 4.85 -7.05 18.04
C ARG A 41 5.26 -5.97 19.04
N LEU A 42 6.56 -5.70 19.18
CA LEU A 42 7.06 -4.66 20.08
C LEU A 42 6.63 -3.27 19.62
N PRO A 43 6.99 -2.80 18.41
CA PRO A 43 6.58 -1.47 17.98
C PRO A 43 5.05 -1.37 17.83
N THR A 44 4.33 -2.40 17.38
CA THR A 44 2.86 -2.34 17.25
C THR A 44 2.11 -2.27 18.58
N SER A 45 2.73 -2.68 19.69
CA SER A 45 2.14 -2.59 21.03
C SER A 45 2.17 -1.18 21.63
N ILE A 46 2.79 -0.20 20.95
CA ILE A 46 2.96 1.18 21.45
C ILE A 46 2.04 2.11 20.64
N PRO A 47 0.84 2.47 21.15
CA PRO A 47 -0.11 3.29 20.41
C PRO A 47 0.44 4.67 20.01
N SER A 48 1.31 5.25 20.84
CA SER A 48 1.90 6.57 20.59
C SER A 48 2.84 6.62 19.37
N LEU A 49 3.19 5.47 18.78
CA LEU A 49 3.97 5.42 17.55
C LEU A 49 3.14 5.64 16.28
N GLY A 50 1.80 5.57 16.37
CA GLY A 50 0.92 5.76 15.20
C GLY A 50 1.18 4.78 14.06
N LEU A 51 1.62 3.54 14.37
CA LEU A 51 1.98 2.58 13.34
C LEU A 51 0.76 2.13 12.54
N GLY A 52 0.82 2.34 11.23
CA GLY A 52 -0.29 2.12 10.31
C GLY A 52 -1.14 3.37 10.07
N GLU A 53 -0.83 4.50 10.70
CA GLU A 53 -1.44 5.79 10.42
C GLU A 53 -0.65 6.53 9.33
N THR A 54 -1.38 7.26 8.48
CA THR A 54 -0.79 8.15 7.48
C THR A 54 -0.84 9.57 8.02
N HIS A 55 0.26 10.06 8.59
CA HIS A 55 0.39 11.46 8.98
C HIS A 55 0.86 12.30 7.79
N TYR A 56 0.03 13.24 7.38
CA TYR A 56 0.42 14.24 6.40
C TYR A 56 1.22 15.35 7.09
N HIS A 57 2.40 15.62 6.56
CA HIS A 57 3.22 16.76 6.94
C HIS A 57 3.10 17.85 5.87
N GLU A 58 3.16 19.10 6.29
CA GLU A 58 3.23 20.22 5.35
C GLU A 58 4.42 20.06 4.40
N PRO A 59 4.25 20.30 3.09
CA PRO A 59 5.32 20.18 2.12
C PRO A 59 6.52 21.07 2.50
N THR A 60 7.71 20.49 2.55
CA THR A 60 8.96 21.25 2.66
C THR A 60 9.57 21.46 1.28
N PRO A 61 10.44 22.48 1.09
CA PRO A 61 11.17 22.64 -0.17
C PRO A 61 11.88 21.34 -0.59
N PRO A 62 11.88 21.00 -1.90
CA PRO A 62 12.57 19.82 -2.39
C PRO A 62 14.05 19.81 -1.99
N ALA A 63 14.52 18.66 -1.50
CA ALA A 63 15.90 18.46 -1.04
C ALA A 63 16.50 17.20 -1.69
N PRO A 64 17.84 17.10 -1.80
CA PRO A 64 18.47 15.92 -2.39
C PRO A 64 18.36 14.73 -1.43
N ILE A 65 18.20 13.52 -1.96
CA ILE A 65 18.21 12.29 -1.16
C ILE A 65 19.56 12.14 -0.44
N ALA A 66 19.54 11.78 0.85
CA ALA A 66 20.75 11.56 1.66
C ALA A 66 21.73 10.55 1.01
N ARG A 67 23.05 10.77 1.09
CA ARG A 67 24.06 9.87 0.49
C ARG A 67 23.91 8.42 0.96
N PHE A 68 23.70 8.23 2.26
CA PHE A 68 23.43 6.90 2.83
C PHE A 68 22.20 6.25 2.20
N SER A 69 21.07 6.96 2.13
CA SER A 69 19.82 6.44 1.56
C SER A 69 19.99 6.07 0.08
N ALA A 70 20.69 6.90 -0.69
CA ALA A 70 21.00 6.60 -2.09
C ALA A 70 21.90 5.36 -2.23
N ALA A 71 22.94 5.24 -1.40
CA ALA A 71 23.84 4.09 -1.41
C ALA A 71 23.12 2.80 -1.01
N LEU A 72 22.28 2.86 0.03
CA LEU A 72 21.46 1.75 0.48
C LEU A 72 20.51 1.29 -0.63
N ALA A 73 19.73 2.22 -1.21
CA ALA A 73 18.79 1.91 -2.29
C ALA A 73 19.50 1.23 -3.46
N ARG A 74 20.68 1.73 -3.85
CA ARG A 74 21.50 1.10 -4.91
C ARG A 74 21.99 -0.29 -4.51
N ARG A 75 22.39 -0.49 -3.25
CA ARG A 75 22.88 -1.79 -2.76
C ARG A 75 21.77 -2.83 -2.62
N THR A 76 20.54 -2.41 -2.35
CA THR A 76 19.38 -3.29 -2.13
C THR A 76 18.46 -3.42 -3.36
N ALA A 77 18.73 -2.68 -4.44
CA ALA A 77 17.89 -2.68 -5.64
C ALA A 77 17.63 -4.09 -6.19
N ARG A 78 18.65 -4.94 -6.22
CA ARG A 78 18.53 -6.32 -6.68
C ARG A 78 17.61 -7.15 -5.77
N ALA A 79 17.78 -7.04 -4.46
CA ALA A 79 16.94 -7.74 -3.50
C ALA A 79 15.45 -7.33 -3.61
N ALA A 80 15.17 -6.06 -3.95
CA ALA A 80 13.80 -5.59 -4.18
C ALA A 80 13.11 -6.24 -5.39
N ILE A 81 13.89 -6.72 -6.37
CA ILE A 81 13.38 -7.44 -7.55
C ILE A 81 13.29 -8.94 -7.25
N GLU A 82 14.27 -9.50 -6.53
CA GLU A 82 14.32 -10.93 -6.20
C GLU A 82 13.14 -11.42 -5.34
N VAL A 83 12.44 -10.52 -4.65
CA VAL A 83 11.20 -10.87 -3.89
C VAL A 83 9.95 -10.99 -4.76
N VAL A 84 9.98 -10.56 -6.02
CA VAL A 84 8.78 -10.54 -6.89
C VAL A 84 8.21 -11.95 -7.18
N PRO A 85 9.02 -12.99 -7.47
CA PRO A 85 8.49 -14.35 -7.66
C PRO A 85 7.70 -14.86 -6.47
N GLU A 86 8.19 -14.55 -5.25
CA GLU A 86 7.53 -14.97 -4.01
C GLU A 86 6.22 -14.20 -3.78
N ARG A 87 6.20 -12.88 -4.04
CA ARG A 87 4.96 -12.09 -4.03
C ARG A 87 3.91 -12.63 -5.00
N ARG A 88 4.35 -13.03 -6.20
CA ARG A 88 3.47 -13.66 -7.21
C ARG A 88 2.96 -15.02 -6.75
N ARG A 89 3.79 -15.82 -6.06
CA ARG A 89 3.39 -17.11 -5.50
C ARG A 89 2.28 -16.92 -4.46
N VAL A 90 2.47 -15.99 -3.52
CA VAL A 90 1.45 -15.67 -2.50
C VAL A 90 0.19 -15.11 -3.14
N ALA A 91 0.33 -14.18 -4.09
CA ALA A 91 -0.82 -13.61 -4.80
C ALA A 91 -1.63 -14.69 -5.53
N ARG A 92 -0.99 -15.65 -6.21
CA ARG A 92 -1.68 -16.78 -6.85
C ARG A 92 -2.44 -17.63 -5.84
N ALA A 93 -1.83 -18.00 -4.73
CA ALA A 93 -2.50 -18.78 -3.69
C ALA A 93 -3.72 -18.06 -3.12
N LEU A 94 -3.65 -16.73 -2.95
CA LEU A 94 -4.79 -15.92 -2.50
C LEU A 94 -5.87 -15.78 -3.58
N LEU A 95 -5.50 -15.65 -4.85
CA LEU A 95 -6.44 -15.62 -5.97
C LEU A 95 -7.19 -16.96 -6.09
N GLU A 96 -6.46 -18.07 -6.01
CA GLU A 96 -7.03 -19.43 -5.97
C GLU A 96 -7.96 -19.59 -4.76
N ALA A 97 -7.58 -19.08 -3.58
CA ALA A 97 -8.41 -19.09 -2.39
C ALA A 97 -9.72 -18.30 -2.55
N ILE A 98 -9.69 -17.17 -3.28
CA ILE A 98 -10.88 -16.36 -3.56
C ILE A 98 -11.80 -17.08 -4.57
N ASP A 99 -11.22 -17.71 -5.59
CA ASP A 99 -11.97 -18.45 -6.62
C ASP A 99 -12.58 -19.75 -6.05
N SER A 100 -11.79 -20.49 -5.27
CA SER A 100 -12.19 -21.75 -4.61
C SER A 100 -13.12 -21.53 -3.41
N GLY A 101 -13.19 -20.31 -2.88
CA GLY A 101 -14.10 -19.93 -1.80
C GLY A 101 -15.58 -20.00 -2.20
N GLY A 102 -15.87 -20.31 -3.46
CA GLY A 102 -17.19 -20.55 -4.05
C GLY A 102 -17.89 -21.84 -3.61
N GLY A 103 -18.04 -22.08 -2.30
CA GLY A 103 -19.19 -22.88 -1.83
C GLY A 103 -20.51 -22.20 -2.18
N GLU A 104 -21.65 -22.68 -1.65
CA GLU A 104 -22.98 -22.12 -1.94
C GLU A 104 -23.10 -20.60 -1.68
N ASP A 105 -22.24 -20.03 -0.82
CA ASP A 105 -22.23 -18.62 -0.43
C ASP A 105 -21.22 -17.72 -1.17
N GLY A 106 -20.22 -18.25 -1.88
CA GLY A 106 -19.22 -17.43 -2.58
C GLY A 106 -18.20 -16.68 -1.69
N SER A 107 -17.16 -16.11 -2.31
CA SER A 107 -16.21 -15.21 -1.64
C SER A 107 -16.90 -13.89 -1.20
N SER A 108 -16.35 -13.24 -0.17
CA SER A 108 -16.76 -11.88 0.26
C SER A 108 -16.16 -10.76 -0.60
N VAL A 109 -15.18 -11.10 -1.45
CA VAL A 109 -14.41 -10.16 -2.25
C VAL A 109 -14.24 -10.67 -3.68
N GLU A 110 -14.00 -9.74 -4.59
CA GLU A 110 -13.56 -10.00 -5.96
C GLU A 110 -12.15 -9.43 -6.19
N PRO A 111 -11.25 -10.11 -6.91
CA PRO A 111 -9.92 -9.57 -7.21
C PRO A 111 -9.99 -8.40 -8.19
N CYS A 112 -9.11 -7.41 -8.03
CA CYS A 112 -8.94 -6.39 -9.06
C CYS A 112 -7.98 -6.91 -10.15
N ALA A 113 -8.46 -6.99 -11.39
CA ALA A 113 -7.66 -7.45 -12.52
C ALA A 113 -6.53 -6.45 -12.85
N PRO A 114 -5.26 -6.90 -12.93
CA PRO A 114 -4.17 -6.04 -13.37
C PRO A 114 -4.34 -5.62 -14.83
N ILE A 115 -4.06 -4.34 -15.12
CA ILE A 115 -3.96 -3.86 -16.50
C ILE A 115 -2.79 -4.60 -17.18
N GLY A 116 -3.06 -5.24 -18.32
CA GLY A 116 -2.06 -6.06 -19.03
C GLY A 116 -1.89 -7.49 -18.47
N GLY A 117 -2.76 -7.92 -17.57
CA GLY A 117 -2.79 -9.30 -17.06
C GLY A 117 -1.82 -9.59 -15.90
N ALA A 118 -1.96 -10.78 -15.32
CA ALA A 118 -1.23 -11.15 -14.10
C ALA A 118 0.30 -11.29 -14.30
N GLN A 119 0.77 -11.55 -15.52
CA GLN A 119 2.19 -11.73 -15.80
C GLN A 119 3.01 -10.44 -15.62
N GLY A 120 2.38 -9.26 -15.80
CA GLY A 120 3.01 -7.95 -15.61
C GLY A 120 3.01 -7.46 -14.15
N ALA A 121 2.15 -8.00 -13.29
CA ALA A 121 1.97 -7.50 -11.94
C ALA A 121 3.07 -8.00 -10.97
N ALA A 122 3.66 -7.08 -10.20
CA ALA A 122 4.63 -7.40 -9.15
C ALA A 122 3.96 -7.70 -7.79
N PHE A 123 2.65 -7.44 -7.67
CA PHE A 123 1.82 -7.63 -6.48
C PHE A 123 2.53 -7.15 -5.19
N LEU A 124 2.80 -5.85 -5.07
CA LEU A 124 3.31 -5.28 -3.81
C LEU A 124 2.35 -5.59 -2.65
N ARG A 125 1.06 -5.50 -2.96
CA ARG A 125 -0.09 -6.01 -2.21
C ARG A 125 -1.11 -6.50 -3.25
N LEU A 126 -2.01 -7.42 -2.89
CA LEU A 126 -3.06 -7.91 -3.79
C LEU A 126 -4.33 -7.08 -3.57
N PRO A 127 -4.72 -6.20 -4.51
CA PRO A 127 -5.97 -5.44 -4.40
C PRO A 127 -7.19 -6.33 -4.62
N VAL A 128 -8.19 -6.17 -3.76
CA VAL A 128 -9.49 -6.84 -3.85
C VAL A 128 -10.61 -5.85 -3.53
N ARG A 129 -11.77 -6.03 -4.14
CA ARG A 129 -12.96 -5.22 -3.87
C ARG A 129 -13.95 -6.06 -3.06
N ALA A 130 -14.35 -5.56 -1.89
CA ALA A 130 -15.42 -6.18 -1.11
C ALA A 130 -16.77 -6.03 -1.84
N HIS A 131 -17.71 -6.94 -1.62
CA HIS A 131 -19.05 -6.83 -2.23
C HIS A 131 -19.89 -5.67 -1.68
N SER A 132 -19.63 -5.22 -0.46
CA SER A 132 -20.25 -4.03 0.12
C SER A 132 -19.30 -3.29 1.08
N PRO A 133 -19.60 -2.03 1.45
CA PRO A 133 -18.84 -1.30 2.48
C PRO A 133 -18.86 -1.98 3.86
N GLU A 134 -19.95 -2.65 4.21
CA GLU A 134 -20.09 -3.39 5.49
C GLU A 134 -19.14 -4.58 5.51
N VAL A 135 -19.08 -5.32 4.41
CA VAL A 135 -18.11 -6.41 4.22
C VAL A 135 -16.68 -5.87 4.29
N ALA A 136 -16.40 -4.72 3.66
CA ALA A 136 -15.08 -4.10 3.72
C ALA A 136 -14.68 -3.78 5.17
N ARG A 137 -15.58 -3.13 5.93
CA ARG A 137 -15.36 -2.77 7.34
C ARG A 137 -15.08 -4.00 8.20
N ARG A 138 -15.90 -5.06 8.06
CA ARG A 138 -15.72 -6.32 8.79
C ARG A 138 -14.38 -6.97 8.47
N LEU A 139 -14.00 -7.03 7.20
CA LEU A 139 -12.74 -7.61 6.76
C LEU A 139 -11.53 -6.81 7.27
N LEU A 140 -11.64 -5.49 7.36
CA LEU A 140 -10.61 -4.63 7.97
C LEU A 140 -10.47 -4.89 9.47
N GLU A 141 -11.59 -4.93 10.19
CA GLU A 141 -11.60 -5.18 11.64
C GLU A 141 -11.01 -6.54 11.99
N ARG A 142 -11.44 -7.60 11.29
CA ARG A 142 -11.00 -8.98 11.55
C ARG A 142 -9.66 -9.32 10.91
N GLY A 143 -9.27 -8.62 9.84
CA GLY A 143 -8.08 -8.91 9.05
C GLY A 143 -6.87 -8.05 9.38
N ARG A 144 -6.99 -7.09 10.32
CA ARG A 144 -5.90 -6.16 10.68
C ARG A 144 -4.61 -6.90 11.06
N ASP A 145 -4.71 -7.92 11.92
CA ASP A 145 -3.57 -8.70 12.39
C ASP A 145 -3.02 -9.65 11.31
N LEU A 146 -3.83 -9.96 10.28
CA LEU A 146 -3.41 -10.68 9.08
C LEU A 146 -2.88 -9.73 7.99
N GLY A 147 -2.69 -8.45 8.31
CA GLY A 147 -2.14 -7.45 7.40
C GLY A 147 -3.10 -6.99 6.30
N VAL A 148 -4.42 -7.20 6.44
CA VAL A 148 -5.44 -6.61 5.55
C VAL A 148 -5.50 -5.10 5.81
N ALA A 149 -5.51 -4.30 4.74
CA ALA A 149 -5.57 -2.84 4.85
C ALA A 149 -6.49 -2.23 3.79
N ALA A 150 -7.05 -1.06 4.08
CA ALA A 150 -7.80 -0.29 3.10
C ALA A 150 -6.85 0.16 1.98
N GLY A 151 -7.34 0.26 0.75
CA GLY A 151 -6.56 0.81 -0.37
C GLY A 151 -6.36 2.32 -0.21
N TYR A 152 -7.46 3.07 -0.33
CA TYR A 152 -7.52 4.51 -0.07
C TYR A 152 -8.86 4.81 0.59
N PRO A 153 -8.90 5.32 1.84
CA PRO A 153 -10.15 5.46 2.59
C PRO A 153 -11.02 6.62 2.12
N VAL A 154 -10.47 7.53 1.31
CA VAL A 154 -11.15 8.74 0.85
C VAL A 154 -10.79 8.96 -0.63
N ALA A 155 -11.79 9.24 -1.45
CA ALA A 155 -11.57 9.59 -2.85
C ALA A 155 -10.87 10.95 -2.96
N LEU A 156 -9.95 11.09 -3.93
CA LEU A 156 -9.09 12.28 -4.05
C LEU A 156 -9.87 13.60 -4.07
N HIS A 157 -10.98 13.69 -4.82
CA HIS A 157 -11.84 14.88 -4.91
C HIS A 157 -12.50 15.32 -3.59
N ARG A 158 -12.54 14.44 -2.58
CA ARG A 158 -13.04 14.79 -1.24
C ARG A 158 -11.98 15.44 -0.37
N LEU A 159 -10.70 15.31 -0.70
CA LEU A 159 -9.61 15.97 0.02
C LEU A 159 -9.64 17.48 -0.26
N PRO A 160 -9.75 18.34 0.77
CA PRO A 160 -9.81 19.79 0.57
C PRO A 160 -8.67 20.32 -0.29
N GLN A 161 -7.45 19.82 -0.07
CA GLN A 161 -6.24 20.23 -0.79
C GLN A 161 -6.24 19.84 -2.28
N ALA A 162 -7.02 18.83 -2.66
CA ALA A 162 -7.10 18.38 -4.05
C ALA A 162 -8.12 19.18 -4.87
N ARG A 163 -9.10 19.81 -4.21
CA ARG A 163 -10.16 20.57 -4.92
C ARG A 163 -9.56 21.71 -5.73
N ASP A 164 -8.58 22.43 -5.21
CA ASP A 164 -8.03 23.60 -5.91
C ASP A 164 -7.24 23.25 -7.18
N VAL A 165 -6.86 21.98 -7.36
CA VAL A 165 -6.05 21.51 -8.50
C VAL A 165 -6.80 20.54 -9.43
N MET A 166 -8.01 20.13 -9.06
CA MET A 166 -8.80 19.21 -9.87
C MET A 166 -9.71 19.98 -10.83
N GLU A 167 -9.57 19.72 -12.13
CA GLU A 167 -10.44 20.31 -13.16
C GLU A 167 -11.90 19.81 -13.04
N ALA A 168 -12.11 18.66 -12.40
CA ALA A 168 -13.39 17.97 -12.28
C ALA A 168 -14.05 18.12 -10.88
N ASN A 169 -13.93 19.29 -10.26
CA ASN A 169 -14.40 19.55 -8.89
C ASN A 169 -15.88 19.23 -8.63
N ASP A 170 -16.73 19.39 -9.64
CA ASP A 170 -18.17 19.19 -9.55
C ASP A 170 -18.66 17.88 -10.21
N ALA A 171 -17.76 17.10 -10.81
CA ALA A 171 -18.13 15.81 -11.37
C ALA A 171 -18.33 14.79 -10.24
N ALA A 172 -19.50 14.17 -10.17
CA ALA A 172 -19.72 13.04 -9.27
C ALA A 172 -18.82 11.87 -9.70
N LEU A 173 -17.66 11.71 -9.04
CA LEU A 173 -16.74 10.60 -9.26
C LEU A 173 -17.22 9.35 -8.52
N ALA A 174 -18.44 8.89 -8.84
CA ALA A 174 -19.13 7.80 -8.13
C ALA A 174 -18.29 6.51 -8.05
N GLY A 175 -17.55 6.17 -9.12
CA GLY A 175 -16.65 5.01 -9.11
C GLY A 175 -15.47 5.16 -8.14
N ALA A 176 -14.98 6.37 -7.91
CA ALA A 176 -13.92 6.62 -6.94
C ALA A 176 -14.43 6.48 -5.49
N GLU A 177 -15.66 6.92 -5.22
CA GLU A 177 -16.30 6.74 -3.90
C GLU A 177 -16.65 5.28 -3.62
N GLU A 178 -17.18 4.58 -4.62
CA GLU A 178 -17.42 3.15 -4.53
C GLU A 178 -16.12 2.40 -4.24
N LEU A 179 -15.03 2.74 -4.95
CA LEU A 179 -13.74 2.12 -4.71
C LEU A 179 -13.18 2.46 -3.33
N ALA A 180 -13.27 3.72 -2.88
CA ALA A 180 -12.77 4.12 -1.56
C ALA A 180 -13.45 3.38 -0.40
N SER A 181 -14.76 3.10 -0.53
CA SER A 181 -15.53 2.40 0.49
C SER A 181 -15.38 0.87 0.48
N ARG A 182 -14.86 0.28 -0.61
CA ARG A 182 -14.85 -1.18 -0.82
C ARG A 182 -13.48 -1.78 -1.14
N LEU A 183 -12.49 -0.95 -1.50
CA LEU A 183 -11.15 -1.41 -1.90
C LEU A 183 -10.32 -1.79 -0.68
N LEU A 184 -9.92 -3.05 -0.64
CA LEU A 184 -9.00 -3.62 0.32
C LEU A 184 -7.72 -4.10 -0.38
N THR A 185 -6.67 -4.31 0.41
CA THR A 185 -5.43 -4.89 -0.06
C THR A 185 -5.00 -6.01 0.88
N LEU A 186 -4.71 -7.19 0.31
CA LEU A 186 -4.15 -8.34 1.03
C LEU A 186 -2.62 -8.28 0.98
N PRO A 187 -1.92 -8.71 2.03
CA PRO A 187 -0.47 -8.71 2.02
C PRO A 187 0.06 -9.84 1.14
N THR A 188 1.19 -9.61 0.49
CA THR A 188 1.84 -10.56 -0.43
C THR A 188 3.34 -10.69 -0.16
N HIS A 189 3.84 -10.14 0.96
CA HIS A 189 5.27 -10.13 1.25
C HIS A 189 5.83 -11.54 1.50
N HIS A 190 7.15 -11.68 1.33
CA HIS A 190 7.86 -12.96 1.42
C HIS A 190 7.84 -13.62 2.81
N TRP A 191 7.44 -12.90 3.86
CA TRP A 191 7.22 -13.48 5.20
C TRP A 191 5.82 -14.04 5.42
N ILE A 192 4.97 -14.17 4.40
CA ILE A 192 3.67 -14.82 4.57
C ILE A 192 3.83 -16.34 4.52
N HIS A 193 3.37 -17.00 5.57
CA HIS A 193 3.46 -18.44 5.74
C HIS A 193 2.14 -19.12 5.33
N ALA A 194 2.17 -20.44 5.12
CA ALA A 194 0.96 -21.20 4.74
C ALA A 194 -0.20 -21.04 5.74
N GLY A 195 0.09 -20.95 7.05
CA GLY A 195 -0.94 -20.73 8.07
C GLY A 195 -1.64 -19.38 7.96
N GLU A 196 -0.93 -18.32 7.57
CA GLU A 196 -1.53 -17.00 7.34
C GLU A 196 -2.35 -16.96 6.06
N ILE A 197 -1.90 -17.65 5.01
CA ILE A 197 -2.69 -17.82 3.77
C ILE A 197 -4.01 -18.51 4.08
N GLU A 198 -3.97 -19.57 4.90
CA GLU A 198 -5.18 -20.28 5.31
C GLU A 198 -6.09 -19.44 6.19
N ALA A 199 -5.54 -18.63 7.10
CA ALA A 199 -6.30 -17.69 7.91
C ALA A 199 -6.99 -16.62 7.03
N LEU A 200 -6.27 -16.08 6.03
CA LEU A 200 -6.82 -15.16 5.04
C LEU A 200 -7.92 -15.83 4.21
N ARG A 201 -7.73 -17.08 3.76
CA ARG A 201 -8.76 -17.84 3.03
C ARG A 201 -10.05 -17.95 3.85
N LYS A 202 -9.95 -18.36 5.12
CA LYS A 202 -11.11 -18.47 6.02
C LYS A 202 -11.80 -17.12 6.25
N LEU A 203 -11.02 -16.05 6.39
CA LEU A 203 -11.54 -14.69 6.55
C LEU A 203 -12.36 -14.25 5.32
N LEU A 204 -11.92 -14.61 4.11
CA LEU A 204 -12.56 -14.21 2.85
C LEU A 204 -13.79 -15.05 2.49
N ALA A 205 -13.86 -16.30 2.95
CA ALA A 205 -14.94 -17.23 2.62
C ALA A 205 -16.30 -16.92 3.28
N ALA A 206 -16.34 -16.11 4.33
CA ALA A 206 -17.56 -15.89 5.11
C ALA A 206 -18.39 -14.71 4.57
N ARG A 207 -19.41 -14.96 3.74
CA ARG A 207 -20.46 -13.96 3.51
C ARG A 207 -21.34 -13.84 4.77
N SER A 208 -21.34 -12.66 5.36
CA SER A 208 -22.30 -12.20 6.39
C SER A 208 -22.47 -10.71 6.26
#